data_AF-A0A6J6DEQ3-F1
#
_entry.id   AF-A0A6J6DEQ3-F1
#
_cell.length_a   1.000
_cell.length_b   1.000
_cell.length_c   1.000
_cell.angle_alpha   90.00
_cell.angle_beta   90.00
_cell.angle_gamma   90.00
#
_symmetry.space_group_name_H-M   'P 1'
#
loop_
_entity.id
_entity.type
_entity.pdbx_description
1 polymer ?
#
loop_
_entity_poly.entity_id
_entity_poly.type
_entity_poly.pdbx_seq_one_letter_code
_entity_poly.pdbx_strand_id
1 'polypeptide(L)'
;MEKIGTYWLRRGKAAPVMVRDITISTRELTPFEKLVLELVCQGKSNAAIATQTSHNEKVIENTVSRSAQVYGIKSDPETNLRVLLALAFRTHYGDQAFDRLDVPCSHFEIGADGVSTCNRHID
;
A
#
# COMPACT_ATOMS: atom_id res chain seq x y z
N MET A 1 -26.28 -34.31 -3.45
CA MET A 1 -25.13 -33.57 -4.01
C MET A 1 -25.58 -32.14 -4.16
N GLU A 2 -25.15 -31.26 -3.26
CA GLU A 2 -25.68 -29.89 -3.19
C GLU A 2 -24.63 -28.90 -3.69
N LYS A 3 -25.03 -28.04 -4.64
CA LYS A 3 -24.17 -27.00 -5.20
C LYS A 3 -24.25 -25.75 -4.33
N ILE A 4 -23.12 -25.33 -3.79
CA ILE A 4 -22.87 -23.95 -3.38
C ILE A 4 -21.61 -23.48 -4.13
N GLY A 5 -21.64 -22.28 -4.70
CA GLY A 5 -20.49 -21.57 -5.30
C GLY A 5 -19.35 -22.42 -5.91
N THR A 6 -19.42 -22.65 -7.23
CA THR A 6 -18.31 -22.96 -8.17
C THR A 6 -17.10 -23.83 -7.75
N TYR A 7 -17.16 -24.71 -6.75
CA TYR A 7 -16.01 -25.56 -6.41
C TYR A 7 -16.36 -27.04 -6.17
N TRP A 8 -15.54 -27.93 -6.74
CA TRP A 8 -15.58 -29.37 -6.51
C TRP A 8 -14.61 -29.72 -5.36
N LEU A 9 -15.09 -30.43 -4.33
CA LEU A 9 -14.25 -30.86 -3.20
C LEU A 9 -13.44 -32.12 -3.58
N ARG A 10 -12.19 -31.96 -4.07
CA ARG A 10 -11.22 -33.05 -4.22
C ARG A 10 -10.18 -32.99 -3.10
N ARG A 11 -9.96 -34.12 -2.44
CA ARG A 11 -9.00 -34.37 -1.36
C ARG A 11 -7.62 -33.73 -1.65
N GLY A 12 -7.32 -32.65 -0.96
CA GLY A 12 -6.04 -31.94 -1.01
C GLY A 12 -6.26 -30.57 -0.35
N LYS A 13 -5.56 -30.29 0.74
CA LYS A 13 -5.72 -29.06 1.55
C LYS A 13 -5.86 -27.85 0.63
N ALA A 14 -7.03 -27.22 0.64
CA ALA A 14 -7.21 -25.92 0.05
C ALA A 14 -6.28 -24.96 0.81
N ALA A 15 -5.25 -24.45 0.15
CA ALA A 15 -4.53 -23.30 0.67
C ALA A 15 -5.57 -22.18 0.89
N PRO A 16 -5.54 -21.48 2.03
CA PRO A 16 -6.43 -20.34 2.21
C PRO A 16 -6.19 -19.38 1.04
N VAL A 17 -7.23 -19.12 0.26
CA VAL A 17 -7.20 -18.03 -0.72
C VAL A 17 -6.92 -16.78 0.10
N MET A 18 -5.74 -16.18 -0.06
CA MET A 18 -5.44 -14.88 0.55
C MET A 18 -6.27 -13.81 -0.15
N VAL A 19 -7.58 -13.80 0.10
CA VAL A 19 -8.43 -12.64 -0.17
C VAL A 19 -8.08 -11.62 0.90
N ARG A 20 -7.03 -10.84 0.63
CA ARG A 20 -6.79 -9.60 1.36
C ARG A 20 -7.64 -8.55 0.66
N ASP A 21 -8.84 -8.34 1.17
CA ASP A 21 -9.75 -7.28 0.72
C ASP A 21 -9.10 -5.91 0.98
N ILE A 22 -8.26 -5.45 0.04
CA ILE A 22 -7.81 -4.07 -0.04
C ILE A 22 -8.82 -3.37 -0.94
N THR A 23 -9.72 -2.60 -0.35
CA THR A 23 -10.69 -1.81 -1.11
C THR A 23 -10.01 -0.56 -1.68
N ILE A 24 -10.47 -0.13 -2.86
CA ILE A 24 -10.12 1.20 -3.42
C ILE A 24 -10.37 2.26 -2.34
N SER A 25 -9.37 3.12 -2.08
CA SER A 25 -9.40 4.17 -1.06
C SER A 25 -10.78 4.83 -0.94
N THR A 26 -11.41 4.72 0.24
CA THR A 26 -12.78 5.23 0.46
C THR A 26 -12.86 6.76 0.49
N ARG A 27 -11.73 7.42 0.75
CA ARG A 27 -11.55 8.88 0.71
C ARG A 27 -10.11 9.24 0.40
N GLU A 28 -9.84 10.51 0.14
CA GLU A 28 -8.48 11.03 0.08
C GLU A 28 -7.83 11.13 1.46
N LEU A 29 -6.51 10.93 1.49
CA LEU A 29 -5.70 11.10 2.69
C LEU A 29 -5.34 12.57 2.89
N THR A 30 -5.34 13.01 4.14
CA THR A 30 -4.84 14.34 4.52
C THR A 30 -3.33 14.46 4.28
N PRO A 31 -2.78 15.68 4.16
CA PRO A 31 -1.34 15.87 3.99
C PRO A 31 -0.51 15.21 5.10
N PHE A 32 -1.00 15.26 6.34
CA PHE A 32 -0.33 14.62 7.47
C PHE A 32 -0.39 13.08 7.38
N GLU A 33 -1.53 12.50 6.99
CA GLU A 33 -1.63 11.06 6.75
C GLU A 33 -0.66 10.61 5.65
N LYS A 34 -0.59 11.33 4.52
CA LYS A 34 0.36 11.04 3.43
C LYS A 34 1.81 11.06 3.93
N LEU A 35 2.22 12.11 4.65
CA LEU A 35 3.55 12.22 5.24
C LEU A 35 3.87 11.04 6.17
N VAL A 36 2.93 10.67 7.06
CA VAL A 36 3.13 9.53 7.95
C VAL A 36 3.27 8.22 7.15
N LEU A 37 2.45 8.00 6.12
CA LEU A 37 2.51 6.79 5.29
C LEU A 37 3.75 6.71 4.42
N GLU A 38 4.30 7.83 3.95
CA GLU A 38 5.60 7.88 3.27
C GLU A 38 6.72 7.39 4.20
N LEU A 39 6.70 7.80 5.47
CA LEU A 39 7.68 7.35 6.46
C LEU A 39 7.46 5.90 6.89
N VAL A 40 6.20 5.43 6.92
CA VAL A 40 5.87 4.00 7.08
C VAL A 40 6.45 3.19 5.92
N CYS A 41 6.34 3.70 4.69
CA CYS A 41 6.91 3.06 3.50
C CYS A 41 8.45 2.98 3.55
N GLN A 42 9.11 3.88 4.26
CA GLN A 42 10.55 3.83 4.53
C GLN A 42 10.93 2.84 5.64
N GLY A 43 9.97 2.17 6.27
CA GLY A 43 10.20 1.20 7.34
C GLY A 43 10.47 1.82 8.71
N LYS A 44 10.19 3.11 8.92
CA LYS A 44 10.42 3.78 10.21
C LYS A 44 9.45 3.26 11.29
N SER A 45 9.90 3.23 12.55
CA SER A 45 9.06 2.92 13.71
C SER A 45 8.16 4.11 14.09
N ASN A 46 7.14 3.89 14.92
CA ASN A 46 6.29 4.98 15.41
C ASN A 46 7.11 6.04 16.17
N ALA A 47 8.08 5.62 16.97
CA ALA A 47 9.04 6.49 17.65
C ALA A 47 9.83 7.37 16.67
N ALA A 48 10.43 6.76 15.64
CA ALA A 48 11.21 7.49 14.65
C ALA A 48 10.37 8.51 13.86
N ILE A 49 9.13 8.13 13.50
CA ILE A 49 8.19 9.04 12.83
C ILE A 49 7.77 10.18 13.75
N ALA A 50 7.48 9.88 15.02
CA ALA A 50 7.09 10.86 16.03
C ALA A 50 8.20 11.91 16.22
N THR A 51 9.46 11.48 16.37
CA THR A 51 10.62 12.37 16.46
C THR A 51 10.77 13.23 15.21
N GLN A 52 10.64 12.64 14.00
CA GLN A 52 10.82 13.38 12.76
C GLN A 52 9.71 14.39 12.49
N THR A 53 8.47 14.07 12.86
CA THR A 53 7.31 14.94 12.63
C THR A 53 7.03 15.89 13.78
N SER A 54 7.82 15.86 14.87
CA SER A 54 7.56 16.62 16.11
C SER A 54 6.20 16.32 16.75
N HIS A 55 5.77 15.05 16.71
CA HIS A 55 4.54 14.55 17.34
C HIS A 55 4.88 13.47 18.38
N ASN A 56 3.87 12.93 19.07
CA ASN A 56 4.06 11.79 19.96
C ASN A 56 3.72 10.46 19.26
N GLU A 57 4.24 9.35 19.80
CA GLU A 57 4.04 8.02 19.23
C GLU A 57 2.57 7.62 19.12
N LYS A 58 1.75 8.04 20.08
CA LYS A 58 0.33 7.69 20.09
C LYS A 58 -0.44 8.35 18.95
N VAL A 59 -0.07 9.58 18.58
CA VAL A 59 -0.60 10.27 17.39
C VAL A 59 -0.26 9.46 16.14
N ILE A 60 0.99 9.00 16.01
CA ILE A 60 1.41 8.20 14.85
C ILE A 60 0.65 6.87 14.79
N GLU A 61 0.51 6.17 15.90
CA GLU A 61 -0.26 4.92 15.99
C GLU A 61 -1.72 5.14 15.55
N ASN A 62 -2.35 6.20 16.04
CA ASN A 62 -3.73 6.54 15.70
C ASN A 62 -3.86 6.91 14.21
N THR A 63 -2.92 7.66 13.65
CA THR A 63 -2.90 8.04 12.23
C THR A 63 -2.75 6.81 11.33
N VAL A 64 -1.83 5.89 11.67
CA VAL A 64 -1.65 4.62 10.94
C VAL A 64 -2.92 3.78 10.98
N SER A 65 -3.55 3.66 12.16
CA SER A 65 -4.77 2.88 12.33
C SER A 65 -5.95 3.46 11.55
N ARG A 66 -6.14 4.79 11.57
CA ARG A 66 -7.20 5.46 10.79
C ARG A 66 -6.94 5.37 9.29
N SER A 67 -5.69 5.49 8.86
CA SER A 67 -5.32 5.36 7.46
C SER A 67 -5.59 3.95 6.93
N ALA A 68 -5.35 2.91 7.74
CA ALA A 68 -5.69 1.53 7.37
C ALA A 68 -7.19 1.33 7.12
N GLN A 69 -8.05 1.98 7.92
CA GLN A 69 -9.50 1.94 7.73
C GLN A 69 -9.94 2.57 6.40
N VAL A 70 -9.22 3.60 5.92
CA VAL A 70 -9.52 4.23 4.62
C VAL A 70 -9.38 3.23 3.46
N TYR A 71 -8.43 2.31 3.56
CA TYR A 71 -8.19 1.24 2.58
C TYR A 71 -8.97 -0.05 2.86
N GLY A 72 -9.89 -0.04 3.84
CA GLY A 72 -10.65 -1.23 4.22
C GLY A 72 -9.81 -2.35 4.83
N ILE A 73 -8.56 -2.07 5.26
CA ILE A 73 -7.64 -3.06 5.79
C ILE A 73 -8.07 -3.43 7.21
N LYS A 74 -8.45 -4.70 7.41
CA LYS A 74 -8.72 -5.26 8.74
C LYS A 74 -7.41 -5.72 9.38
N SER A 75 -7.21 -5.39 10.66
CA SER A 75 -6.10 -5.94 11.43
C SER A 75 -6.39 -7.41 11.76
N ASP A 76 -5.48 -8.31 11.44
CA ASP A 76 -5.55 -9.73 11.77
C ASP A 76 -4.23 -10.15 12.46
N PRO A 77 -4.27 -11.03 13.48
CA PRO A 77 -3.08 -11.45 14.23
C PRO A 77 -1.95 -12.06 13.39
N GLU A 78 -2.22 -12.62 12.21
CA GLU A 78 -1.18 -13.21 11.36
C GLU A 78 -0.56 -12.18 10.40
N THR A 79 -1.18 -11.01 10.23
CA THR A 79 -0.82 -10.05 9.21
C THR A 79 -0.33 -8.73 9.78
N ASN A 80 0.88 -8.33 9.39
CA ASN A 80 1.39 -7.01 9.75
C ASN A 80 0.65 -5.89 8.98
N LEU A 81 -0.20 -5.17 9.69
CA LEU A 81 -1.01 -4.06 9.15
C LEU A 81 -0.17 -2.99 8.44
N ARG A 82 1.05 -2.69 8.91
CA ARG A 82 1.92 -1.68 8.29
C ARG A 82 2.37 -2.10 6.89
N VAL A 83 2.60 -3.40 6.68
CA VAL A 83 3.01 -3.93 5.37
C VAL A 83 1.87 -3.80 4.37
N LEU A 84 0.65 -4.18 4.75
CA LEU A 84 -0.52 -4.02 3.89
C LEU A 84 -0.81 -2.55 3.58
N LEU A 85 -0.69 -1.70 4.59
CA LEU A 85 -0.93 -0.28 4.44
C LEU A 85 0.11 0.37 3.50
N ALA A 86 1.38 -0.01 3.62
CA ALA A 86 2.43 0.46 2.71
C ALA A 86 2.17 0.02 1.26
N LEU A 87 1.76 -1.23 1.04
CA LEU A 87 1.40 -1.75 -0.28
C LEU A 87 0.20 -1.00 -0.88
N ALA A 88 -0.86 -0.80 -0.09
CA ALA A 88 -2.03 -0.07 -0.53
C ALA A 88 -1.70 1.39 -0.86
N PHE A 89 -0.94 2.07 0.00
CA PHE A 89 -0.50 3.44 -0.21
C PHE A 89 0.33 3.60 -1.49
N ARG A 90 1.35 2.74 -1.70
CA ARG A 90 2.19 2.76 -2.91
C ARG A 90 1.43 2.44 -4.19
N THR A 91 0.41 1.58 -4.12
CA THR A 91 -0.44 1.27 -5.26
C THR A 91 -1.28 2.49 -5.67
N HIS A 92 -1.74 3.27 -4.69
CA HIS A 92 -2.61 4.43 -4.91
C HIS A 92 -1.85 5.72 -5.27
N TYR A 93 -0.72 6.01 -4.61
CA TYR A 93 0.02 7.28 -4.76
C TYR A 93 1.34 7.12 -5.51
N GLY A 94 1.65 5.92 -5.99
CA GLY A 94 2.95 5.60 -6.56
C GLY A 94 4.01 5.38 -5.48
N ASP A 95 5.17 4.95 -5.92
CA ASP A 95 6.29 4.65 -5.04
C ASP A 95 7.50 5.50 -5.44
N GLN A 96 7.61 6.66 -4.78
CA GLN A 96 8.74 7.58 -4.94
C GLN A 96 10.09 6.94 -4.58
N ALA A 97 10.12 5.75 -3.95
CA ALA A 97 11.37 5.03 -3.73
C ALA A 97 11.98 4.54 -5.05
N PHE A 98 11.18 4.26 -6.09
CA PHE A 98 11.70 3.92 -7.41
C PHE A 98 12.34 5.13 -8.10
N ASP A 99 11.77 6.33 -7.92
CA ASP A 99 12.36 7.56 -8.46
C ASP A 99 13.79 7.79 -7.92
N ARG A 100 14.07 7.34 -6.69
CA ARG A 100 15.39 7.46 -6.06
C ARG A 100 16.39 6.37 -6.48
N LEU A 101 15.92 5.31 -7.13
CA LEU A 101 16.78 4.18 -7.54
C LEU A 101 17.46 4.44 -8.89
N ASP A 102 17.14 5.54 -9.59
CA ASP A 102 17.63 5.84 -10.96
C ASP A 102 17.45 4.65 -11.92
N VAL A 103 16.46 3.81 -11.64
CA VAL A 103 16.10 2.66 -12.47
C VAL A 103 14.96 3.09 -13.37
N PRO A 104 15.06 2.90 -14.70
CA PRO A 104 13.97 3.20 -15.61
C PRO A 104 12.73 2.40 -15.21
N CYS A 105 11.59 3.10 -15.05
CA CYS A 105 10.33 2.47 -14.69
C CYS A 105 9.93 1.42 -15.75
N SER A 106 9.18 0.39 -15.37
CA SER A 106 8.71 -0.64 -16.32
C SER A 106 7.80 -0.13 -17.44
N HIS A 107 7.34 1.13 -17.36
CA HIS A 107 6.54 1.82 -18.37
C HIS A 107 7.39 2.80 -19.20
N PHE A 108 8.71 2.67 -19.14
CA PHE A 108 9.66 3.46 -19.89
C PHE A 108 9.63 3.03 -21.35
N GLU A 109 9.21 3.94 -22.22
CA GLU A 109 9.26 3.76 -23.67
C GLU A 109 10.08 4.90 -24.28
N ILE A 110 10.85 4.58 -25.32
CA ILE A 110 11.54 5.58 -26.13
C ILE A 110 10.60 5.92 -27.28
N GLY A 111 10.12 7.17 -27.28
CA GLY A 111 9.28 7.69 -28.36
C GLY A 111 10.01 7.70 -29.70
N ALA A 112 9.25 7.80 -30.80
CA ALA A 112 9.82 7.85 -32.16
C ALA A 112 10.74 9.07 -32.42
N ASP A 113 10.66 10.08 -31.55
CA ASP A 113 11.48 11.29 -31.49
C ASP A 113 12.75 11.13 -30.63
N GLY A 114 12.95 9.95 -30.02
CA GLY A 114 14.07 9.67 -29.12
C GLY A 114 13.89 10.22 -27.70
N VAL A 115 12.71 10.74 -27.37
CA VAL A 115 12.40 11.24 -26.04
C VAL A 115 12.00 10.08 -25.14
N SER A 116 12.61 10.00 -23.96
CA SER A 116 12.23 9.06 -22.91
C SER A 116 10.92 9.51 -22.26
N THR A 117 9.84 8.74 -22.44
CA THR A 117 8.53 9.07 -21.86
C THR A 117 8.08 7.94 -20.94
N CYS A 118 7.61 8.29 -19.74
CA CYS A 118 6.91 7.35 -18.87
C CYS A 118 5.41 7.56 -19.04
N ASN A 119 4.70 6.55 -19.53
CA ASN A 119 3.24 6.60 -19.75
C ASN A 119 2.42 6.80 -18.46
N ARG A 120 3.05 6.84 -17.27
CA ARG A 120 2.42 7.16 -15.99
C ARG A 120 2.59 8.61 -15.55
N HIS A 121 3.54 9.35 -16.14
CA HIS A 121 3.80 10.77 -15.88
C HIS A 121 3.39 11.61 -17.11
N ILE A 122 2.21 11.32 -17.65
CA ILE A 122 1.55 12.21 -18.60
C ILE A 122 0.69 13.13 -17.73
N ASP A 123 1.13 14.39 -17.57
CA ASP A 123 0.30 15.46 -17.03
C ASP A 123 -0.95 15.68 -17.89
#